data_AF-A0A4W5RDP1-F1
#
_entry.id   AF-A0A4W5RDP1-F1
#
_cell.length_a   1.000
_cell.length_b   1.000
_cell.length_c   1.000
_cell.angle_alpha   90.00
_cell.angle_beta   90.00
_cell.angle_gamma   90.00
#
_symmetry.space_group_name_H-M   'P 1'
#
loop_
_entity.id
_entity.type
_entity.pdbx_description
1 polymer ?
#
loop_
_entity_poly.entity_id
_entity_poly.type
_entity_poly.pdbx_seq_one_letter_code
_entity_poly.pdbx_strand_id
1 'polypeptide(L)'
;MVTFKFDLDGDAPEEIAIYMAENFFILPIEKEMFIDQLKDIVDKAEDMLSEDMEGETDSALGGSPQLGNTSWGPGGEVRGTSQTQLTETSLLT
;
A
#
# COMPACT_ATOMS: atom_id res chain seq x y z
N MET A 1 -22.78 -23.00 9.32
CA MET A 1 -21.86 -21.86 9.54
C MET A 1 -21.92 -21.02 8.28
N VAL A 2 -22.10 -19.71 8.42
CA VAL A 2 -22.19 -18.77 7.29
C VAL A 2 -20.82 -18.10 7.16
N THR A 3 -20.34 -17.96 5.93
CA THR A 3 -19.11 -17.22 5.63
C THR A 3 -19.42 -16.31 4.47
N PHE A 4 -19.03 -15.05 4.61
CA PHE A 4 -19.24 -14.02 3.61
C PHE A 4 -17.95 -13.24 3.41
N LYS A 5 -17.95 -12.40 2.38
CA LYS A 5 -16.86 -11.49 2.05
C LYS A 5 -17.47 -10.11 1.87
N PHE A 6 -16.68 -9.09 2.17
CA PHE A 6 -17.02 -7.70 1.97
C PHE A 6 -15.75 -6.92 1.62
N ASP A 7 -15.90 -5.82 0.90
CA ASP A 7 -14.84 -4.89 0.55
C ASP A 7 -14.83 -3.72 1.55
N LEU A 8 -13.66 -3.34 2.07
CA LEU A 8 -13.51 -2.29 3.08
C LEU A 8 -13.99 -0.92 2.58
N ASP A 9 -13.69 -0.59 1.32
CA ASP A 9 -14.07 0.69 0.71
C ASP A 9 -15.44 0.68 0.02
N GLY A 10 -16.05 -0.51 -0.12
CA GLY A 10 -17.18 -0.74 -1.01
C GLY A 10 -18.48 -1.10 -0.30
N ASP A 11 -18.39 -1.79 0.83
CA ASP A 11 -19.56 -2.31 1.52
C ASP A 11 -19.79 -1.61 2.86
N ALA A 12 -20.94 -0.94 2.98
CA ALA A 12 -21.35 -0.35 4.25
C ALA A 12 -21.81 -1.45 5.23
N PRO A 13 -21.40 -1.39 6.52
CA PRO A 13 -21.83 -2.34 7.55
C PRO A 13 -23.36 -2.46 7.68
N GLU A 14 -24.07 -1.34 7.52
CA GLU A 14 -25.53 -1.27 7.57
C GLU A 14 -26.18 -2.03 6.41
N GLU A 15 -25.60 -1.97 5.21
CA GLU A 15 -26.10 -2.67 4.03
C GLU A 15 -25.89 -4.18 4.18
N ILE A 16 -24.70 -4.60 4.62
CA ILE A 16 -24.41 -6.02 4.92
C ILE A 16 -25.39 -6.55 5.95
N ALA A 17 -25.68 -5.79 7.02
CA ALA A 17 -26.59 -6.20 8.07
C ALA A 17 -28.04 -6.36 7.58
N ILE A 18 -28.47 -5.54 6.61
CA ILE A 18 -29.78 -5.71 5.95
C ILE A 18 -29.81 -7.04 5.21
N TYR A 19 -28.81 -7.35 4.37
CA TYR A 19 -28.73 -8.63 3.67
C TYR A 19 -28.72 -9.81 4.65
N MET A 20 -27.95 -9.72 5.74
CA MET A 20 -27.90 -10.79 6.76
C MET A 20 -29.24 -11.03 7.45
N ALA A 21 -30.02 -9.97 7.68
CA ALA A 21 -31.35 -10.08 8.27
C ALA A 21 -32.40 -10.59 7.26
N GLU A 22 -32.37 -10.11 6.02
CA GLU A 22 -33.29 -10.54 4.95
C GLU A 22 -33.09 -12.01 4.57
N ASN A 23 -31.85 -12.49 4.59
CA ASN A 23 -31.52 -13.89 4.35
C ASN A 23 -31.64 -14.78 5.60
N PHE A 24 -32.16 -14.25 6.71
CA PHE A 24 -32.37 -14.96 7.99
C PHE A 24 -31.10 -15.59 8.57
N PHE A 25 -29.93 -14.99 8.33
CA PHE A 25 -28.67 -15.41 8.96
C PHE A 25 -28.52 -14.82 10.37
N ILE A 26 -29.09 -13.64 10.60
CA ILE A 26 -29.22 -12.99 11.91
C ILE A 26 -30.68 -12.60 12.13
N LEU A 27 -31.09 -12.46 13.39
CA LEU A 27 -32.41 -11.93 13.71
C LEU A 27 -32.45 -10.40 13.54
N PRO A 28 -33.61 -9.81 13.23
CA PRO A 28 -33.74 -8.35 13.13
C PRO A 28 -33.34 -7.60 14.42
N ILE A 29 -33.54 -8.22 15.58
CA ILE A 29 -33.14 -7.67 16.88
C ILE A 29 -31.61 -7.70 17.09
N GLU A 30 -30.90 -8.60 16.42
CA GLU A 30 -29.44 -8.72 16.49
C GLU A 30 -28.74 -7.78 15.50
N LYS A 31 -29.50 -7.15 14.59
CA LYS A 31 -28.95 -6.30 13.52
C LYS A 31 -28.07 -5.17 14.06
N GLU A 32 -28.52 -4.46 15.10
CA GLU A 32 -27.76 -3.35 15.69
C GLU A 32 -26.41 -3.85 16.26
N MET A 33 -26.44 -4.95 17.01
CA MET A 33 -25.25 -5.57 17.59
C MET A 33 -24.30 -6.15 16.53
N PHE A 34 -24.83 -6.63 15.40
CA PHE A 34 -24.03 -7.09 14.27
C PHE A 34 -23.33 -5.93 13.56
N ILE A 35 -24.02 -4.80 13.38
CA ILE A 35 -23.44 -3.59 12.77
C ILE A 35 -22.27 -3.08 13.60
N ASP A 36 -22.45 -2.93 14.92
CA ASP A 36 -21.36 -2.47 15.81
C ASP A 36 -20.13 -3.39 15.73
N GLN A 37 -20.33 -4.70 15.80
CA GLN A 37 -19.22 -5.67 15.65
C GLN A 37 -18.55 -5.61 14.28
N LEU A 38 -19.32 -5.40 13.21
CA LEU A 38 -18.78 -5.33 11.87
C LEU A 38 -17.97 -4.04 11.68
N LYS A 39 -18.41 -2.92 12.27
CA LYS A 39 -17.67 -1.65 12.29
C LYS A 39 -16.34 -1.79 13.02
N ASP A 40 -16.33 -2.40 14.21
CA ASP A 40 -15.10 -2.67 14.94
C ASP A 40 -14.11 -3.54 14.13
N ILE A 41 -14.61 -4.48 13.33
CA ILE A 41 -13.77 -5.33 12.45
C ILE A 41 -13.24 -4.53 11.26
N VAL A 42 -14.08 -3.69 10.64
CA VAL A 42 -13.69 -2.80 9.53
C VAL A 42 -12.61 -1.84 10.00
N ASP A 43 -12.85 -1.07 11.06
CA ASP A 43 -11.93 -0.08 11.60
C ASP A 43 -10.57 -0.73 11.94
N LYS A 44 -10.60 -1.90 12.58
CA LYS A 44 -9.38 -2.64 12.90
C LYS A 44 -8.64 -3.14 11.66
N ALA A 45 -9.34 -3.55 10.61
CA ALA A 45 -8.73 -3.98 9.36
C ALA A 45 -8.11 -2.81 8.60
N GLU A 46 -8.74 -1.63 8.62
CA GLU A 46 -8.21 -0.40 8.05
C GLU A 46 -6.94 0.06 8.78
N ASP A 47 -6.94 0.07 10.11
CA ASP A 47 -5.76 0.39 10.91
C ASP A 47 -4.58 -0.53 10.55
N MET A 48 -4.81 -1.85 10.54
CA MET A 48 -3.78 -2.83 10.20
C MET A 48 -3.24 -2.67 8.77
N LEU A 49 -4.05 -2.20 7.83
CA LEU A 49 -3.62 -1.96 6.45
C LEU A 49 -2.83 -0.65 6.30
N SER A 50 -3.11 0.33 7.16
CA SER A 50 -2.41 1.62 7.18
C SER A 50 -0.98 1.51 7.75
N GLU A 51 -0.79 0.72 8.82
CA GLU A 51 0.51 0.56 9.49
C GLU A 51 1.59 -0.14 8.64
N ASP A 52 1.22 -1.04 7.73
CA ASP A 52 2.16 -1.69 6.79
C ASP A 52 2.78 -0.69 5.77
N MET A 53 2.27 0.54 5.69
CA MET A 53 2.79 1.60 4.80
C MET A 53 3.81 2.53 5.50
N GLU A 54 3.92 2.50 6.83
CA GLU A 54 4.68 3.50 7.62
C GLU A 54 5.92 2.95 8.37
N GLY A 55 6.49 1.84 7.88
CA GLY A 55 7.63 1.15 8.50
C GLY A 55 9.06 1.58 8.09
N GLU A 56 9.30 2.64 7.30
CA GLU A 56 10.66 2.96 6.80
C GLU A 56 11.15 4.42 6.89
N THR A 57 10.60 5.30 7.75
CA THR A 57 11.20 6.66 7.91
C THR A 57 11.19 7.21 9.33
N ASP A 58 12.01 6.66 10.26
CA ASP A 58 12.75 7.51 11.23
C ASP A 58 13.77 6.68 12.02
N SER A 59 14.84 6.21 11.39
CA SER A 59 16.00 5.64 12.10
C SER A 59 17.27 5.75 11.27
N ALA A 60 17.64 6.97 10.87
CA ALA A 60 18.97 7.23 10.36
C ALA A 60 19.45 8.63 10.76
N LEU A 61 20.08 8.65 11.94
CA LEU A 61 21.22 9.48 12.29
C LEU A 61 21.88 10.17 11.08
N GLY A 62 21.68 11.48 10.96
CA GLY A 62 22.35 12.30 9.96
C GLY A 62 22.65 13.66 10.55
N GLY A 63 23.68 13.72 11.42
CA GLY A 63 24.22 14.98 11.90
C GLY A 63 24.64 15.85 10.71
N SER A 64 23.92 16.95 10.49
CA SER A 64 24.40 18.05 9.66
C SER A 64 25.44 18.82 10.49
N PRO A 65 26.55 19.29 9.90
CA PRO A 65 26.45 20.64 9.36
C PRO A 65 27.23 20.92 8.06
N GLN A 66 26.75 21.98 7.41
CA GLN A 66 27.43 22.88 6.46
C GLN A 66 27.48 22.52 4.97
N LEU A 67 26.45 23.01 4.27
CA LEU A 67 26.53 24.19 3.40
C LEU A 67 27.88 24.36 2.64
N GLY A 68 27.89 23.97 1.37
CA GLY A 68 29.02 24.17 0.46
C GLY A 68 28.53 24.17 -0.98
N ASN A 69 27.97 25.30 -1.40
CA ASN A 69 27.50 25.55 -2.75
C ASN A 69 28.64 25.42 -3.77
N THR A 70 28.26 24.84 -4.92
CA THR A 70 28.77 25.13 -6.27
C THR A 70 30.22 24.75 -6.64
N SER A 71 30.28 23.88 -7.66
CA SER A 71 30.94 24.17 -8.95
C SER A 71 32.46 23.98 -9.06
N TRP A 72 32.80 23.24 -10.14
CA TRP A 72 34.10 23.08 -10.80
C TRP A 72 34.96 21.88 -10.36
N GLY A 73 34.87 20.80 -11.13
CA GLY A 73 35.95 19.84 -11.28
C GLY A 73 36.69 20.08 -12.60
N PRO A 74 38.02 20.23 -12.59
CA PRO A 74 38.82 20.06 -13.78
C PRO A 74 39.66 18.77 -13.70
N GLY A 75 39.57 17.96 -14.76
CA GLY A 75 40.72 17.24 -15.30
C GLY A 75 41.06 15.89 -14.69
N GLY A 76 41.22 14.90 -15.58
CA GLY A 76 41.96 13.67 -15.26
C GLY A 76 41.56 12.47 -16.12
N GLU A 77 41.92 12.47 -17.40
CA GLU A 77 41.93 11.28 -18.25
C GLU A 77 42.79 10.15 -17.65
N VAL A 78 42.31 8.90 -17.68
CA VAL A 78 43.17 7.72 -17.96
C VAL A 78 42.37 6.59 -18.63
N ARG A 79 43.01 6.02 -19.65
CA ARG A 79 42.51 5.07 -20.66
C ARG A 79 42.57 3.60 -20.22
N GLY A 80 41.69 2.79 -20.82
CA GLY A 80 41.86 1.35 -21.11
C GLY A 80 40.55 0.57 -20.97
N THR A 81 40.08 -0.33 -21.85
CA THR A 81 40.52 -0.90 -23.13
C THR A 81 39.32 -1.69 -23.72
N SER A 82 39.14 -1.64 -25.05
CA SER A 82 38.52 -2.67 -25.94
C SER A 82 36.98 -2.90 -25.89
N GLN A 83 36.20 -2.45 -26.89
CA GLN A 83 35.72 -3.19 -28.09
C GLN A 83 34.78 -4.39 -27.74
N THR A 84 33.50 -4.48 -28.12
CA THR A 84 33.00 -4.64 -29.52
C THR A 84 31.45 -4.80 -29.60
N GLN A 85 30.87 -4.10 -30.58
CA GLN A 85 29.63 -4.33 -31.38
C GLN A 85 28.20 -4.19 -30.80
N LEU A 86 27.61 -3.08 -31.29
CA LEU A 86 26.25 -2.86 -31.81
C LEU A 86 25.58 -4.10 -32.45
N THR A 87 24.30 -4.31 -32.13
CA THR A 87 23.25 -4.53 -33.14
C THR A 87 21.93 -3.96 -32.64
N GLU A 88 21.53 -2.81 -33.19
CA GLU A 88 20.12 -2.53 -33.40
C GLU A 88 19.63 -3.47 -34.51
N THR A 89 18.54 -4.19 -34.29
CA THR A 89 17.67 -4.60 -35.39
C THR A 89 16.24 -4.59 -34.88
N SER A 90 15.62 -3.43 -35.08
CA SER A 90 14.18 -3.33 -35.19
C SER A 90 13.73 -3.95 -36.52
N LEU A 91 12.45 -4.30 -36.56
CA LEU A 91 11.61 -4.72 -37.69
C LEU A 91 11.37 -6.22 -37.91
N LEU A 92 10.18 -6.60 -37.46
CA LEU A 92 9.21 -7.45 -38.12
C LEU A 92 9.36 -7.52 -39.66
N THR A 93 9.57 -8.73 -40.18
CA THR A 93 8.81 -9.40 -41.26
C THR A 93 9.40 -10.78 -41.47
#